data_AF-A0A3C0NPN8-F1
#
_entry.id   AF-A0A3C0NPN8-F1
#
_cell.length_a   1.000
_cell.length_b   1.000
_cell.length_c   1.000
_cell.angle_alpha   90.00
_cell.angle_beta   90.00
_cell.angle_gamma   90.00
#
_symmetry.space_group_name_H-M   'P 1'
#
loop_
_entity.id
_entity.type
_entity.pdbx_description
1 polymer ?
#
loop_
_entity_poly.entity_id
_entity_poly.type
_entity_poly.pdbx_seq_one_letter_code
_entity_poly.pdbx_strand_id
1 'polypeptide(L)'
;MTKGEQNLLLLESLIASNEKFYVWCYDPDGGFVATSCPEAERDVLDRAFRILGGADKLTAYARDNANTRPRIIGSSIGMQWALSYESDRNRKLIFAVGPVFYAEPLERHLRVGLRPYTQSRENAVWATELIRLLPQLPVMSYAIFTRYVMMVHNTLTGQQLGLDALASAGSDKDAPLSESAPQRDRGKVYLSERAMLQMVRNGDINYYSVLQGSIRLSPGVPIRGQDPLRQMKTSIVVFTTLVSRAAMEGGLSPEVAYALGDSYIQSAEDCRDSGELSALAHAMYHDFIYRVHHLRTNPDYSHAIQKCCDYIELSLERKIRTADLAALVGYTE
;
A
#
# COMPACT_ATOMS: atom_id res chain seq x y z
N MET A 1 11.71 17.76 -27.02
CA MET A 1 10.83 17.29 -25.95
C MET A 1 9.62 16.63 -26.57
N THR A 2 9.16 15.52 -26.00
CA THR A 2 7.90 14.87 -26.35
C THR A 2 6.70 15.67 -25.82
N LYS A 3 5.48 15.27 -26.19
CA LYS A 3 4.25 15.86 -25.62
C LYS A 3 4.11 15.52 -24.13
N GLY A 4 4.50 14.31 -23.73
CA GLY A 4 4.51 13.87 -22.33
C GLY A 4 5.44 14.71 -21.46
N GLU A 5 6.69 14.93 -21.91
CA GLU A 5 7.67 15.80 -21.24
C GLU A 5 7.16 17.25 -21.13
N GLN A 6 6.52 17.79 -22.18
CA GLN A 6 5.97 19.16 -22.15
C GLN A 6 4.85 19.31 -21.13
N ASN A 7 3.93 18.34 -21.10
CA ASN A 7 2.84 18.36 -20.13
C ASN A 7 3.37 18.13 -18.70
N LEU A 8 4.45 17.36 -18.53
CA LEU A 8 5.10 17.17 -17.24
C LEU A 8 5.69 18.49 -16.72
N LEU A 9 6.38 19.26 -17.57
CA LEU A 9 6.87 20.60 -17.18
C LEU A 9 5.72 21.54 -16.80
N LEU A 10 4.60 21.48 -17.53
CA LEU A 10 3.41 22.25 -17.16
C LEU A 10 2.89 21.81 -15.79
N LEU A 11 2.76 20.50 -15.54
CA LEU A 11 2.32 19.97 -14.25
C LEU A 11 3.24 20.42 -13.11
N GLU A 12 4.56 20.32 -13.30
CA GLU A 12 5.55 20.79 -12.31
C GLU A 12 5.41 22.30 -12.05
N SER A 13 5.11 23.10 -13.07
CA SER A 13 4.91 24.56 -12.91
C SER A 13 3.66 24.94 -12.09
N LEU A 14 2.69 24.01 -11.97
CA LEU A 14 1.49 24.21 -11.16
C LEU A 14 1.69 23.84 -9.69
N ILE A 15 2.73 23.04 -9.39
CA ILE A 15 3.07 22.66 -8.02
C ILE A 15 3.90 23.79 -7.42
N ALA A 16 3.53 24.25 -6.23
CA ALA A 16 4.25 25.31 -5.56
C ALA A 16 5.71 24.87 -5.30
N SER A 17 6.67 25.75 -5.60
CA SER A 17 8.10 25.44 -5.54
C SER A 17 8.59 25.01 -4.14
N ASN A 18 7.86 25.38 -3.08
CA ASN A 18 8.13 24.97 -1.71
C ASN A 18 7.70 23.53 -1.38
N GLU A 19 6.88 22.88 -2.21
CA GLU A 19 6.53 21.45 -2.05
C GLU A 19 7.67 20.51 -2.45
N LYS A 20 8.75 21.03 -3.07
CA LYS A 20 9.96 20.26 -3.41
C LYS A 20 9.66 18.91 -4.09
N PHE A 21 8.66 18.93 -4.97
CA PHE A 21 8.25 17.78 -5.74
C PHE A 21 9.23 17.55 -6.89
N TYR A 22 10.20 16.66 -6.68
CA TYR A 22 11.23 16.39 -7.66
C TYR A 22 10.86 15.22 -8.57
N VAL A 23 11.13 15.41 -9.85
CA VAL A 23 11.05 14.37 -10.87
C VAL A 23 12.43 14.17 -11.46
N TRP A 24 12.85 12.91 -11.46
CA TRP A 24 14.12 12.45 -11.97
C TRP A 24 13.90 11.64 -13.23
N CYS A 25 14.85 11.69 -14.14
CA CYS A 25 14.86 10.93 -15.37
C CYS A 25 16.14 10.10 -15.41
N TYR A 26 15.98 8.80 -15.64
CA TYR A 26 17.05 7.83 -15.76
C TYR A 26 16.90 7.03 -17.06
N ASP A 27 18.02 6.50 -17.55
CA ASP A 27 18.00 5.45 -18.56
C ASP A 27 17.57 4.09 -17.94
N PRO A 28 17.28 3.06 -18.76
CA PRO A 28 16.84 1.74 -18.27
C PRO A 28 17.88 1.01 -17.40
N ASP A 29 19.16 1.38 -17.51
CA ASP A 29 20.27 0.81 -16.75
C ASP A 29 20.54 1.58 -15.45
N GLY A 30 19.76 2.62 -15.15
CA GLY A 30 19.88 3.45 -13.94
C GLY A 30 20.90 4.58 -14.05
N GLY A 31 21.37 4.90 -15.26
CA GLY A 31 22.17 6.09 -15.53
C GLY A 31 21.31 7.36 -15.42
N PHE A 32 21.85 8.39 -14.75
CA PHE A 32 21.17 9.66 -14.57
C PHE A 32 21.10 10.44 -15.90
N VAL A 33 19.93 10.99 -16.23
CA VAL A 33 19.71 11.79 -17.45
C VAL A 33 19.40 13.25 -17.10
N ALA A 34 18.38 13.49 -16.27
CA ALA A 34 17.94 14.84 -15.91
C ALA A 34 17.12 14.82 -14.60
N THR A 35 16.92 16.00 -13.99
CA THR A 35 16.04 16.14 -12.81
C THR A 35 15.53 17.58 -12.67
N SER A 36 14.35 17.75 -12.05
CA SER A 36 13.86 19.04 -11.56
C SER A 36 14.43 19.41 -10.17
N CYS A 37 15.20 18.52 -9.54
CA CYS A 37 15.90 18.78 -8.29
C CYS A 37 17.01 19.85 -8.45
N PRO A 38 17.08 20.87 -7.57
CA PRO A 38 18.13 21.90 -7.61
C PRO A 38 19.55 21.33 -7.47
N GLU A 39 20.52 22.00 -8.10
CA GLU A 39 21.92 21.54 -8.14
C GLU A 39 22.54 21.27 -6.76
N ALA A 40 22.17 22.07 -5.75
CA ALA A 40 22.69 21.97 -4.40
C ALA A 40 22.29 20.68 -3.66
N GLU A 41 21.17 20.06 -4.06
CA GLU A 41 20.61 18.86 -3.42
C GLU A 41 20.79 17.61 -4.30
N ARG A 42 21.01 17.81 -5.60
CA ARG A 42 20.99 16.78 -6.65
C ARG A 42 21.92 15.60 -6.37
N ASP A 43 23.21 15.85 -6.18
CA ASP A 43 24.21 14.78 -6.08
C ASP A 43 24.00 13.94 -4.81
N VAL A 44 23.57 14.58 -3.73
CA VAL A 44 23.29 13.91 -2.45
C VAL A 44 22.08 12.97 -2.58
N LEU A 45 21.02 13.42 -3.28
CA LEU A 45 19.79 12.66 -3.48
C LEU A 45 19.91 11.56 -4.55
N ASP A 46 20.63 11.79 -5.65
CA ASP A 46 20.93 10.74 -6.65
C ASP A 46 21.75 9.61 -6.01
N ARG A 47 22.78 9.98 -5.24
CA ARG A 47 23.57 9.00 -4.50
C ARG A 47 22.72 8.24 -3.47
N ALA A 48 21.77 8.91 -2.81
CA ALA A 48 20.81 8.25 -1.92
C ALA A 48 19.93 7.25 -2.66
N PHE A 49 19.40 7.63 -3.82
CA PHE A 49 18.61 6.73 -4.65
C PHE A 49 19.38 5.47 -5.03
N ARG A 50 20.66 5.59 -5.40
CA ARG A 50 21.54 4.45 -5.73
C ARG A 50 21.87 3.57 -4.52
N ILE A 51 22.41 4.16 -3.45
CA ILE A 51 22.87 3.42 -2.26
C ILE A 51 21.71 2.70 -1.55
N LEU A 52 20.51 3.29 -1.56
CA LEU A 52 19.33 2.73 -0.91
C LEU A 52 18.55 1.73 -1.80
N GLY A 53 19.16 1.27 -2.89
CA GLY A 53 18.61 0.23 -3.77
C GLY A 53 17.51 0.70 -4.73
N GLY A 54 17.37 2.01 -4.94
CA GLY A 54 16.43 2.58 -5.91
C GLY A 54 16.81 2.26 -7.35
N ALA A 55 18.10 2.30 -7.68
CA ALA A 55 18.60 1.97 -9.02
C ALA A 55 18.28 0.51 -9.42
N ASP A 56 18.51 -0.46 -8.54
CA ASP A 56 18.20 -1.87 -8.82
C ASP A 56 16.70 -2.08 -9.07
N LYS A 57 15.85 -1.42 -8.28
CA LYS A 57 14.38 -1.46 -8.45
C LYS A 57 13.93 -0.79 -9.74
N LEU A 58 14.62 0.28 -10.15
CA LEU A 58 14.40 0.95 -11.42
C LEU A 58 14.76 0.04 -12.59
N THR A 59 15.93 -0.58 -12.59
CA THR A 59 16.34 -1.51 -13.64
C THR A 59 15.39 -2.71 -13.72
N ALA A 60 14.94 -3.23 -12.57
CA ALA A 60 13.94 -4.30 -12.53
C ALA A 60 12.59 -3.86 -13.13
N TYR A 61 12.15 -2.64 -12.85
CA TYR A 61 10.96 -2.03 -13.45
C TYR A 61 11.10 -1.83 -14.96
N ALA A 62 12.26 -1.35 -15.42
CA ALA A 62 12.54 -1.08 -16.82
C ALA A 62 12.60 -2.36 -17.68
N ARG A 63 13.09 -3.46 -17.11
CA ARG A 63 13.15 -4.77 -17.80
C ARG A 63 11.79 -5.40 -18.03
N ASP A 64 10.79 -5.05 -17.22
CA ASP A 64 9.42 -5.51 -17.39
C ASP A 64 8.68 -4.68 -18.46
N ASN A 65 8.95 -5.00 -19.73
CA ASN A 65 8.33 -4.34 -20.87
C ASN A 65 6.80 -4.52 -20.94
N ALA A 66 6.23 -5.50 -20.22
CA ALA A 66 4.80 -5.73 -20.16
C ALA A 66 4.11 -4.84 -19.11
N ASN A 67 4.84 -4.38 -18.09
CA ASN A 67 4.26 -3.58 -17.02
C ASN A 67 3.91 -2.16 -17.48
N THR A 68 2.64 -1.88 -17.72
CA THR A 68 2.14 -0.55 -18.13
C THR A 68 1.81 0.39 -16.98
N ARG A 69 2.04 0.00 -15.72
CA ARG A 69 1.58 0.73 -14.53
C ARG A 69 2.73 1.42 -13.79
N PRO A 70 2.46 2.52 -13.07
CA PRO A 70 3.46 3.11 -12.18
C PRO A 70 3.72 2.20 -10.97
N ARG A 71 4.90 2.32 -10.35
CA ARG A 71 5.30 1.49 -9.19
C ARG A 71 5.92 2.32 -8.08
N ILE A 72 5.36 2.25 -6.88
CA ILE A 72 5.97 2.87 -5.69
C ILE A 72 7.08 1.98 -5.16
N ILE A 73 8.22 2.60 -4.81
CA ILE A 73 9.39 1.97 -4.23
C ILE A 73 9.85 2.73 -2.98
N GLY A 74 10.29 2.00 -1.96
CA GLY A 74 10.79 2.59 -0.71
C GLY A 74 12.24 2.23 -0.40
N SER A 75 12.83 2.94 0.55
CA SER A 75 14.16 2.66 1.13
C SER A 75 14.09 2.18 2.57
N SER A 76 15.22 1.67 3.08
CA SER A 76 15.40 1.27 4.48
C SER A 76 15.29 2.42 5.49
N ILE A 77 15.35 3.67 5.04
CA ILE A 77 15.23 4.87 5.89
C ILE A 77 13.90 5.60 5.72
N GLY A 78 12.94 5.02 4.99
CA GLY A 78 11.59 5.55 4.84
C GLY A 78 11.38 6.53 3.68
N MET A 79 12.42 6.87 2.91
CA MET A 79 12.27 7.62 1.67
C MET A 79 11.50 6.79 0.63
N GLN A 80 10.58 7.43 -0.08
CA GLN A 80 9.71 6.83 -1.09
C GLN A 80 9.93 7.52 -2.44
N TRP A 81 9.88 6.72 -3.50
CA TRP A 81 9.80 7.19 -4.88
C TRP A 81 8.69 6.44 -5.60
N ALA A 82 8.29 6.95 -6.75
CA ALA A 82 7.46 6.20 -7.69
C ALA A 82 8.08 6.20 -9.07
N LEU A 83 8.06 5.05 -9.71
CA LEU A 83 8.59 4.84 -11.04
C LEU A 83 7.46 4.89 -12.07
N SER A 84 7.74 5.56 -13.18
CA SER A 84 6.90 5.63 -14.36
C SER A 84 7.78 5.59 -15.61
N TYR A 85 7.18 5.40 -16.79
CA TYR A 85 7.87 5.48 -18.06
C TYR A 85 7.19 6.50 -18.96
N GLU A 86 7.85 6.84 -20.06
CA GLU A 86 7.28 7.60 -21.16
C GLU A 86 6.95 6.70 -22.35
N SER A 87 5.75 6.86 -22.91
CA SER A 87 5.26 6.07 -24.06
C SER A 87 5.93 6.45 -25.38
N ASP A 88 6.08 7.76 -25.65
CA ASP A 88 6.57 8.29 -26.94
C ASP A 88 8.02 7.89 -27.29
N ARG A 89 8.85 7.54 -26.29
CA ARG A 89 10.24 7.11 -26.48
C ARG A 89 10.45 5.60 -26.43
N ASN A 90 9.39 4.80 -26.58
CA ASN A 90 9.47 3.35 -26.48
C ASN A 90 10.14 2.89 -25.16
N ARG A 91 9.82 3.55 -24.04
CA ARG A 91 10.34 3.24 -22.68
C ARG A 91 11.84 3.38 -22.48
N LYS A 92 12.53 4.12 -23.34
CA LYS A 92 13.96 4.39 -23.18
C LYS A 92 14.31 5.32 -22.02
N LEU A 93 13.31 5.91 -21.36
CA LEU A 93 13.48 6.76 -20.19
C LEU A 93 12.51 6.32 -19.09
N ILE A 94 13.04 6.21 -17.88
CA ILE A 94 12.28 5.91 -16.66
C ILE A 94 12.29 7.16 -15.79
N PHE A 95 11.11 7.55 -15.35
CA PHE A 95 10.90 8.70 -14.50
C PHE A 95 10.72 8.24 -13.06
N ALA A 96 11.46 8.83 -12.13
CA ALA A 96 11.29 8.61 -10.70
C ALA A 96 10.78 9.89 -10.03
N VAL A 97 9.63 9.81 -9.39
CA VAL A 97 9.00 10.91 -8.65
C VAL A 97 9.37 10.76 -7.17
N GLY A 98 9.93 11.80 -6.56
CA GLY A 98 10.40 11.81 -5.17
C GLY A 98 11.84 12.32 -5.03
N PRO A 99 12.49 12.15 -3.88
CA PRO A 99 12.01 11.42 -2.71
C PRO A 99 10.97 12.16 -1.89
N VAL A 100 10.02 11.41 -1.31
CA VAL A 100 9.08 11.89 -0.29
C VAL A 100 9.12 11.04 0.97
N PHE A 101 8.59 11.55 2.07
CA PHE A 101 8.29 10.77 3.27
C PHE A 101 6.79 10.75 3.56
N TYR A 102 6.29 9.63 4.09
CA TYR A 102 4.90 9.57 4.58
C TYR A 102 4.71 10.17 5.96
N ALA A 103 5.79 10.31 6.71
CA ALA A 103 5.83 10.92 8.03
C ALA A 103 7.21 11.54 8.26
N GLU A 104 7.28 12.57 9.10
CA GLU A 104 8.51 13.29 9.38
C GLU A 104 9.61 12.34 9.91
N PRO A 105 10.77 12.27 9.24
CA PRO A 105 11.84 11.38 9.66
C PRO A 105 12.58 11.95 10.88
N LEU A 106 12.85 11.12 11.87
CA LEU A 106 13.62 11.51 13.05
C LEU A 106 15.10 11.24 12.82
N GLU A 107 15.95 12.24 13.07
CA GLU A 107 17.39 12.21 12.79
C GLU A 107 18.10 10.95 13.30
N ARG A 108 17.81 10.54 14.54
CA ARG A 108 18.42 9.35 15.14
C ARG A 108 18.10 8.06 14.36
N HIS A 109 16.92 7.95 13.74
CA HIS A 109 16.54 6.77 12.93
C HIS A 109 17.30 6.79 11.62
N LEU A 110 17.42 7.97 11.00
CA LEU A 110 18.21 8.16 9.80
C LEU A 110 19.66 7.74 10.05
N ARG A 111 20.24 8.16 11.19
CA ARG A 111 21.59 7.74 11.59
C ARG A 111 21.70 6.23 11.72
N VAL A 112 20.77 5.55 12.41
CA VAL A 112 20.80 4.10 12.58
C VAL A 112 20.64 3.37 11.23
N GLY A 113 19.67 3.75 10.41
CA GLY A 113 19.39 3.12 9.13
C GLY A 113 20.46 3.38 8.06
N LEU A 114 21.24 4.45 8.19
CA LEU A 114 22.39 4.72 7.31
C LEU A 114 23.68 4.02 7.74
N ARG A 115 23.81 3.55 8.99
CA ARG A 115 25.03 2.89 9.50
C ARG A 115 25.60 1.79 8.58
N PRO A 116 24.78 0.90 7.98
CA PRO A 116 25.31 -0.15 7.11
C PRO A 116 26.10 0.40 5.90
N TYR A 117 25.77 1.62 5.47
CA TYR A 117 26.32 2.25 4.28
C TYR A 117 27.50 3.20 4.58
N THR A 118 27.76 3.55 5.85
CA THR A 118 28.79 4.52 6.25
C THR A 118 30.16 3.90 6.55
N GLN A 119 30.52 2.79 5.90
CA GLN A 119 31.78 2.07 6.17
C GLN A 119 33.01 2.85 5.69
N SER A 120 32.89 3.57 4.58
CA SER A 120 33.95 4.45 4.07
C SER A 120 33.81 5.86 4.64
N ARG A 121 34.94 6.57 4.78
CA ARG A 121 34.95 7.98 5.19
C ARG A 121 34.08 8.85 4.27
N GLU A 122 34.13 8.58 2.97
CA GLU A 122 33.33 9.29 1.98
C GLU A 122 31.83 9.08 2.20
N ASN A 123 31.37 7.83 2.42
CA ASN A 123 29.97 7.55 2.70
C ASN A 123 29.51 8.12 4.05
N ALA A 124 30.40 8.21 5.04
CA ALA A 124 30.08 8.83 6.32
C ALA A 124 29.85 10.35 6.19
N VAL A 125 30.65 11.04 5.35
CA VAL A 125 30.46 12.46 5.01
C VAL A 125 29.14 12.64 4.26
N TRP A 126 28.92 11.86 3.20
CA TRP A 126 27.68 11.88 2.43
C TRP A 126 26.44 11.61 3.32
N ALA A 127 26.48 10.63 4.22
CA ALA A 127 25.34 10.35 5.10
C ALA A 127 25.05 11.52 6.05
N THR A 128 26.08 12.24 6.49
CA THR A 128 25.91 13.45 7.31
C THR A 128 25.26 14.58 6.50
N GLU A 129 25.66 14.76 5.24
CA GLU A 129 25.04 15.72 4.33
C GLU A 129 23.58 15.37 4.03
N LEU A 130 23.31 14.10 3.73
CA LEU A 130 21.95 13.59 3.53
C LEU A 130 21.08 13.87 4.76
N ILE A 131 21.53 13.51 5.96
CA ILE A 131 20.77 13.75 7.20
C ILE A 131 20.40 15.24 7.39
N ARG A 132 21.26 16.17 7.00
CA ARG A 132 20.96 17.62 7.07
C ARG A 132 19.93 18.06 6.03
N LEU A 133 19.88 17.37 4.90
CA LEU A 133 18.96 17.64 3.80
C LEU A 133 17.55 17.08 4.05
N LEU A 134 17.46 15.87 4.62
CA LEU A 134 16.20 15.12 4.75
C LEU A 134 15.03 15.87 5.42
N PRO A 135 15.23 16.69 6.48
CA PRO A 135 14.14 17.46 7.08
C PRO A 135 13.51 18.50 6.13
N GLN A 136 14.21 18.84 5.06
CA GLN A 136 13.72 19.78 4.06
C GLN A 136 12.94 19.10 2.93
N LEU A 137 12.89 17.77 2.89
CA LEU A 137 12.16 17.04 1.85
C LEU A 137 10.65 17.00 2.14
N PRO A 138 9.81 16.84 1.10
CA PRO A 138 8.37 16.79 1.27
C PRO A 138 7.92 15.63 2.16
N VAL A 139 7.12 15.96 3.18
CA VAL A 139 6.36 15.01 3.98
C VAL A 139 4.91 15.07 3.52
N MET A 140 4.43 14.00 2.91
CA MET A 140 3.05 13.92 2.41
C MET A 140 2.47 12.55 2.64
N SER A 141 1.16 12.47 2.91
CA SER A 141 0.50 11.19 3.11
C SER A 141 0.57 10.32 1.84
N TYR A 142 0.50 9.00 2.02
CA TYR A 142 0.40 8.04 0.91
C TYR A 142 -0.70 8.42 -0.10
N ALA A 143 -1.86 8.89 0.40
CA ALA A 143 -2.98 9.30 -0.45
C ALA A 143 -2.67 10.51 -1.34
N ILE A 144 -1.87 11.46 -0.85
CA ILE A 144 -1.46 12.63 -1.64
C ILE A 144 -0.40 12.21 -2.65
N PHE A 145 0.62 11.46 -2.20
CA PHE A 145 1.71 11.02 -3.05
C PHE A 145 1.20 10.19 -4.23
N THR A 146 0.34 9.21 -3.97
CA THR A 146 -0.26 8.36 -5.03
C THR A 146 -1.02 9.17 -6.08
N ARG A 147 -1.71 10.27 -5.70
CA ARG A 147 -2.38 11.16 -6.66
C ARG A 147 -1.37 11.87 -7.56
N TYR A 148 -0.31 12.44 -6.99
CA TYR A 148 0.76 13.06 -7.78
C TYR A 148 1.42 12.06 -8.73
N VAL A 149 1.67 10.84 -8.25
CA VAL A 149 2.22 9.76 -9.08
C VAL A 149 1.32 9.45 -10.27
N MET A 150 0.00 9.35 -10.05
CA MET A 150 -0.94 9.13 -11.14
C MET A 150 -1.00 10.30 -12.11
N MET A 151 -0.98 11.53 -11.62
CA MET A 151 -0.93 12.72 -12.48
C MET A 151 0.31 12.70 -13.36
N VAL A 152 1.50 12.44 -12.79
CA VAL A 152 2.75 12.34 -13.55
C VAL A 152 2.68 11.19 -14.55
N HIS A 153 2.24 10.00 -14.13
CA HIS A 153 2.14 8.84 -15.01
C HIS A 153 1.21 9.06 -16.20
N ASN A 154 0.00 9.57 -15.94
CA ASN A 154 -0.99 9.87 -16.97
C ASN A 154 -0.49 10.95 -17.94
N THR A 155 0.27 11.91 -17.40
CA THR A 155 0.90 12.98 -18.19
C THR A 155 1.98 12.44 -19.14
N LEU A 156 2.83 11.54 -18.64
CA LEU A 156 3.94 10.94 -19.40
C LEU A 156 3.49 9.89 -20.42
N THR A 157 2.42 9.16 -20.13
CA THR A 157 1.96 8.05 -20.97
C THR A 157 0.80 8.42 -21.88
N GLY A 158 0.08 9.50 -21.58
CA GLY A 158 -1.19 9.86 -22.20
C GLY A 158 -2.37 8.98 -21.74
N GLN A 159 -2.14 8.05 -20.80
CA GLN A 159 -3.19 7.21 -20.22
C GLN A 159 -4.02 7.99 -19.19
N GLN A 160 -5.15 7.42 -18.79
CA GLN A 160 -6.02 7.95 -17.73
C GLN A 160 -6.26 6.86 -16.68
N LEU A 161 -5.16 6.39 -16.09
CA LEU A 161 -5.22 5.39 -15.04
C LEU A 161 -5.68 6.03 -13.72
N GLY A 162 -6.46 5.30 -12.93
CA GLY A 162 -6.87 5.68 -11.58
C GLY A 162 -5.91 5.15 -10.51
N LEU A 163 -6.19 5.44 -9.23
CA LEU A 163 -5.37 4.98 -8.10
C LEU A 163 -5.31 3.44 -7.96
N ASP A 164 -6.27 2.74 -8.54
CA ASP A 164 -6.31 1.28 -8.68
C ASP A 164 -5.10 0.73 -9.44
N ALA A 165 -4.48 1.51 -10.32
CA ALA A 165 -3.28 1.10 -11.04
C ALA A 165 -2.04 0.95 -10.13
N LEU A 166 -2.02 1.58 -8.95
CA LEU A 166 -0.94 1.48 -7.98
C LEU A 166 -1.11 0.33 -6.98
N ALA A 167 -2.33 -0.19 -6.84
CA ALA A 167 -2.56 -1.44 -6.14
C ALA A 167 -2.06 -2.58 -7.04
N SER A 168 -1.10 -3.38 -6.56
CA SER A 168 -0.65 -4.58 -7.26
C SER A 168 -1.84 -5.34 -7.83
N ALA A 169 -1.74 -5.68 -9.12
CA ALA A 169 -2.61 -6.56 -9.90
C ALA A 169 -3.71 -7.27 -9.09
N GLY A 170 -4.90 -6.66 -9.01
CA GLY A 170 -6.07 -7.33 -8.45
C GLY A 170 -7.19 -6.38 -8.02
N SER A 171 -8.30 -6.46 -8.74
CA SER A 171 -9.67 -6.08 -8.37
C SER A 171 -10.17 -4.64 -8.60
N ASP A 172 -11.35 -4.61 -9.22
CA ASP A 172 -12.13 -3.55 -9.86
C ASP A 172 -12.82 -2.53 -8.94
N LYS A 173 -13.36 -1.50 -9.61
CA LYS A 173 -13.88 -0.21 -9.16
C LYS A 173 -15.34 -0.24 -8.65
N ASP A 174 -15.64 0.57 -7.63
CA ASP A 174 -16.60 1.69 -7.65
C ASP A 174 -17.12 2.06 -6.24
N ALA A 175 -16.89 3.33 -5.81
CA ALA A 175 -17.80 4.10 -4.95
C ALA A 175 -17.29 5.56 -4.74
N PRO A 176 -18.18 6.58 -4.72
CA PRO A 176 -17.80 7.99 -4.66
C PRO A 176 -17.47 8.45 -3.23
N LEU A 177 -16.46 9.31 -3.08
CA LEU A 177 -16.00 9.88 -1.81
C LEU A 177 -16.45 11.34 -1.67
N SER A 178 -17.15 11.65 -0.57
CA SER A 178 -17.40 13.01 -0.11
C SER A 178 -16.23 13.51 0.75
N GLU A 179 -15.88 14.78 0.57
CA GLU A 179 -14.76 15.46 1.20
C GLU A 179 -15.09 15.99 2.60
N SER A 180 -14.22 15.66 3.55
CA SER A 180 -13.78 16.53 4.65
C SER A 180 -12.68 15.78 5.40
N ALA A 181 -11.49 16.37 5.48
CA ALA A 181 -10.39 15.83 6.26
C ALA A 181 -10.81 15.74 7.74
N PRO A 182 -10.84 14.55 8.39
CA PRO A 182 -11.18 14.51 9.79
C PRO A 182 -9.91 14.27 10.61
N GLN A 183 -9.76 15.06 11.68
CA GLN A 183 -9.36 14.53 12.98
C GLN A 183 -9.79 13.06 13.08
N ARG A 184 -8.84 12.11 13.17
CA ARG A 184 -9.09 10.65 13.09
C ARG A 184 -10.45 10.31 13.70
N ASP A 185 -11.44 10.08 12.83
CA ASP A 185 -12.78 9.77 13.26
C ASP A 185 -12.72 8.35 13.81
N ARG A 186 -12.48 8.25 15.12
CA ARG A 186 -12.35 6.97 15.82
C ARG A 186 -13.60 6.11 15.63
N GLY A 187 -14.75 6.74 15.39
CA GLY A 187 -15.99 6.06 14.99
C GLY A 187 -15.84 5.39 13.63
N LYS A 188 -15.37 6.11 12.60
CA LYS A 188 -15.12 5.50 11.28
C LYS A 188 -14.07 4.40 11.29
N VAL A 189 -12.99 4.58 12.06
CA VAL A 189 -11.95 3.53 12.21
C VAL A 189 -12.54 2.29 12.87
N TYR A 190 -13.29 2.46 13.96
CA TYR A 190 -13.98 1.36 14.64
C TYR A 190 -14.98 0.64 13.72
N LEU A 191 -15.79 1.39 12.96
CA LEU A 191 -16.75 0.81 12.01
C LEU A 191 -16.06 0.02 10.90
N SER A 192 -14.94 0.54 10.38
CA SER A 192 -14.13 -0.17 9.38
C SER A 192 -13.47 -1.42 9.93
N GLU A 193 -12.92 -1.37 11.14
CA GLU A 193 -12.38 -2.55 11.83
C GLU A 193 -13.47 -3.61 12.04
N ARG A 194 -14.67 -3.20 12.51
CA ARG A 194 -15.80 -4.13 12.65
C ARG A 194 -16.20 -4.75 11.33
N ALA A 195 -16.25 -3.98 10.24
CA ALA A 195 -16.56 -4.50 8.91
C ALA A 195 -15.53 -5.55 8.47
N MET A 196 -14.23 -5.26 8.64
CA MET A 196 -13.15 -6.20 8.34
C MET A 196 -13.29 -7.50 9.14
N LEU A 197 -13.54 -7.41 10.45
CA LEU A 197 -13.71 -8.59 11.29
C LEU A 197 -14.99 -9.35 10.95
N GLN A 198 -16.05 -8.67 10.48
CA GLN A 198 -17.27 -9.33 10.02
C GLN A 198 -17.02 -10.17 8.77
N MET A 199 -16.19 -9.70 7.83
CA MET A 199 -15.81 -10.50 6.66
C MET A 199 -15.12 -11.80 7.08
N VAL A 200 -14.27 -11.74 8.11
CA VAL A 200 -13.61 -12.93 8.69
C VAL A 200 -14.61 -13.86 9.35
N ARG A 201 -15.49 -13.35 10.23
CA ARG A 201 -16.52 -14.14 10.91
C ARG A 201 -17.42 -14.89 9.94
N ASN A 202 -17.78 -14.22 8.84
CA ASN A 202 -18.69 -14.77 7.85
C ASN A 202 -17.96 -15.63 6.80
N GLY A 203 -16.62 -15.61 6.77
CA GLY A 203 -15.86 -16.21 5.67
C GLY A 203 -16.23 -15.60 4.31
N ASP A 204 -16.45 -14.29 4.25
CA ASP A 204 -16.83 -13.63 3.01
C ASP A 204 -15.61 -13.41 2.12
N ILE A 205 -15.53 -14.14 1.01
CA ILE A 205 -14.44 -14.06 0.03
C ILE A 205 -14.41 -12.72 -0.75
N ASN A 206 -15.48 -11.91 -0.69
CA ASN A 206 -15.57 -10.60 -1.35
C ASN A 206 -15.03 -9.45 -0.48
N TYR A 207 -14.12 -9.75 0.44
CA TYR A 207 -13.61 -8.80 1.43
C TYR A 207 -12.70 -7.69 0.86
N TYR A 208 -12.26 -7.79 -0.40
CA TYR A 208 -11.26 -6.88 -0.98
C TYR A 208 -11.66 -5.40 -0.90
N SER A 209 -12.93 -5.07 -1.14
CA SER A 209 -13.44 -3.70 -1.07
C SER A 209 -13.37 -3.12 0.35
N VAL A 210 -13.71 -3.94 1.35
CA VAL A 210 -13.66 -3.61 2.78
C VAL A 210 -12.21 -3.42 3.23
N LEU A 211 -11.31 -4.29 2.76
CA LEU A 211 -9.87 -4.21 3.03
C LEU A 211 -9.25 -2.93 2.45
N GLN A 212 -9.56 -2.58 1.20
CA GLN A 212 -9.06 -1.35 0.58
C GLN A 212 -9.57 -0.09 1.29
N GLY A 213 -10.84 -0.11 1.73
CA GLY A 213 -11.43 0.99 2.51
C GLY A 213 -10.72 1.21 3.84
N SER A 214 -10.35 0.12 4.55
CA SER A 214 -9.72 0.21 5.87
C SER A 214 -8.30 0.76 5.82
N ILE A 215 -7.50 0.36 4.80
CA ILE A 215 -6.13 0.85 4.59
C ILE A 215 -6.10 2.38 4.44
N ARG A 216 -7.13 2.97 3.82
CA ARG A 216 -7.25 4.43 3.64
C ARG A 216 -7.65 5.16 4.93
N LEU A 217 -8.35 4.47 5.84
CA LEU A 217 -8.91 5.05 7.06
C LEU A 217 -7.93 5.01 8.24
N SER A 218 -7.06 4.00 8.32
CA SER A 218 -6.13 3.84 9.44
C SER A 218 -4.75 3.34 8.97
N PRO A 219 -3.66 4.06 9.32
CA PRO A 219 -2.30 3.57 9.08
C PRO A 219 -1.85 2.51 10.11
N GLY A 220 -2.78 1.94 10.89
CA GLY A 220 -2.50 0.96 11.94
C GLY A 220 -2.33 1.57 13.34
N VAL A 221 -1.74 0.79 14.26
CA VAL A 221 -1.57 1.14 15.67
C VAL A 221 -0.55 2.28 15.80
N PRO A 222 -0.92 3.42 16.43
CA PRO A 222 0.01 4.52 16.63
C PRO A 222 0.97 4.17 17.76
N ILE A 223 2.18 3.72 17.41
CA ILE A 223 3.22 3.45 18.40
C ILE A 223 4.12 4.67 18.47
N ARG A 224 4.20 5.26 19.66
CA ARG A 224 5.25 6.23 19.98
C ARG A 224 6.57 5.46 20.02
N GLY A 225 7.28 5.43 18.90
CA GLY A 225 8.38 4.51 18.69
C GLY A 225 9.31 4.94 17.57
N GLN A 226 10.50 4.34 17.58
CA GLN A 226 11.63 4.78 16.77
C GLN A 226 11.81 4.06 15.43
N ASP A 227 10.84 3.20 15.07
CA ASP A 227 11.02 2.24 13.99
C ASP A 227 9.68 2.07 13.25
N PRO A 228 9.56 2.60 12.01
CA PRO A 228 8.38 2.45 11.18
C PRO A 228 8.06 0.99 10.85
N LEU A 229 9.08 0.14 10.67
CA LEU A 229 8.88 -1.29 10.44
C LEU A 229 8.31 -1.93 11.70
N ARG A 230 8.85 -1.59 12.88
CA ARG A 230 8.27 -2.05 14.17
C ARG A 230 6.83 -1.61 14.33
N GLN A 231 6.48 -0.39 13.95
CA GLN A 231 5.09 0.07 14.01
C GLN A 231 4.18 -0.79 13.12
N MET A 232 4.61 -1.09 11.90
CA MET A 232 3.87 -1.96 11.00
C MET A 232 3.78 -3.38 11.55
N LYS A 233 4.88 -3.94 12.09
CA LYS A 233 4.91 -5.28 12.71
C LYS A 233 3.92 -5.36 13.84
N THR A 234 3.95 -4.42 14.78
CA THR A 234 2.99 -4.42 15.89
C THR A 234 1.56 -4.23 15.41
N SER A 235 1.33 -3.40 14.38
CA SER A 235 -0.01 -3.26 13.80
C SER A 235 -0.53 -4.57 13.23
N ILE A 236 0.33 -5.33 12.56
CA ILE A 236 -0.02 -6.64 12.01
C ILE A 236 -0.21 -7.67 13.12
N VAL A 237 0.63 -7.70 14.15
CA VAL A 237 0.45 -8.60 15.31
C VAL A 237 -0.90 -8.36 15.99
N VAL A 238 -1.25 -7.09 16.23
CA VAL A 238 -2.56 -6.72 16.80
C VAL A 238 -3.68 -7.14 15.85
N PHE A 239 -3.53 -6.88 14.56
CA PHE A 239 -4.53 -7.24 13.56
C PHE A 239 -4.73 -8.76 13.44
N THR A 240 -3.65 -9.56 13.39
CA THR A 240 -3.69 -11.02 13.41
C THR A 240 -4.42 -11.54 14.64
N THR A 241 -4.21 -10.92 15.80
CA THR A 241 -4.94 -11.28 17.04
C THR A 241 -6.44 -11.06 16.90
N LEU A 242 -6.86 -9.93 16.32
CA LEU A 242 -8.28 -9.62 16.10
C LEU A 242 -8.92 -10.55 15.07
N VAL A 243 -8.21 -10.79 13.95
CA VAL A 243 -8.65 -11.70 12.88
C VAL A 243 -8.77 -13.13 13.39
N SER A 244 -7.81 -13.62 14.18
CA SER A 244 -7.86 -14.95 14.78
C SER A 244 -9.10 -15.15 15.66
N ARG A 245 -9.44 -14.17 16.50
CA ARG A 245 -10.67 -14.20 17.31
C ARG A 245 -11.94 -14.15 16.47
N ALA A 246 -11.97 -13.28 15.45
CA ALA A 246 -13.09 -13.21 14.52
C ALA A 246 -13.29 -14.52 13.76
N ALA A 247 -12.21 -15.22 13.40
CA ALA A 247 -12.29 -16.53 12.77
C ALA A 247 -12.83 -17.61 13.71
N MET A 248 -12.46 -17.57 15.00
CA MET A 248 -13.04 -18.47 16.00
C MET A 248 -14.54 -18.25 16.17
N GLU A 249 -14.97 -16.98 16.21
CA GLU A 249 -16.39 -16.62 16.22
C GLU A 249 -17.12 -17.09 14.94
N GLY A 250 -16.39 -17.20 13.82
CA GLY A 250 -16.88 -17.75 12.56
C GLY A 250 -16.93 -19.28 12.47
N GLY A 251 -16.44 -19.99 13.49
CA GLY A 251 -16.48 -21.46 13.58
C GLY A 251 -15.11 -22.15 13.47
N LEU A 252 -14.01 -21.42 13.24
CA LEU A 252 -12.67 -21.99 13.22
C LEU A 252 -12.26 -22.45 14.63
N SER A 253 -11.74 -23.68 14.77
CA SER A 253 -11.37 -24.19 16.09
C SER A 253 -10.26 -23.35 16.72
N PRO A 254 -10.26 -23.13 18.06
CA PRO A 254 -9.22 -22.37 18.72
C PRO A 254 -7.82 -22.92 18.49
N GLU A 255 -7.66 -24.25 18.44
CA GLU A 255 -6.39 -24.91 18.17
C GLU A 255 -5.79 -24.49 16.82
N VAL A 256 -6.61 -24.51 15.76
CA VAL A 256 -6.18 -24.11 14.42
C VAL A 256 -5.96 -22.60 14.34
N ALA A 257 -6.87 -21.81 14.92
CA ALA A 257 -6.81 -20.35 14.85
C ALA A 257 -5.63 -19.76 15.63
N TYR A 258 -5.25 -20.33 16.78
CA TYR A 258 -4.07 -19.92 17.53
C TYR A 258 -2.78 -20.35 16.83
N ALA A 259 -2.66 -21.62 16.42
CA ALA A 259 -1.47 -22.10 15.72
C ALA A 259 -1.19 -21.30 14.43
N LEU A 260 -2.25 -20.96 13.68
CA LEU A 260 -2.14 -20.14 12.48
C LEU A 260 -1.75 -18.69 12.82
N GLY A 261 -2.36 -18.12 13.85
CA GLY A 261 -2.05 -16.77 14.32
C GLY A 261 -0.58 -16.65 14.76
N ASP A 262 -0.09 -17.60 15.55
CA ASP A 262 1.29 -17.65 16.04
C ASP A 262 2.30 -17.75 14.88
N SER A 263 1.99 -18.59 13.87
CA SER A 263 2.82 -18.70 12.66
C SER A 263 2.92 -17.38 11.88
N TYR A 264 1.80 -16.66 11.72
CA TYR A 264 1.81 -15.37 11.02
C TYR A 264 2.46 -14.26 11.86
N ILE A 265 2.31 -14.28 13.19
CA ILE A 265 3.02 -13.37 14.10
C ILE A 265 4.52 -13.57 13.99
N GLN A 266 5.00 -14.82 14.04
CA GLN A 266 6.42 -15.12 13.88
C GLN A 266 6.94 -14.68 12.51
N SER A 267 6.18 -14.97 11.44
CA SER A 267 6.53 -14.53 10.08
C SER A 267 6.60 -13.00 9.97
N ALA A 268 5.72 -12.27 10.67
CA ALA A 268 5.73 -10.81 10.68
C ALA A 268 6.96 -10.26 11.42
N GLU A 269 7.39 -10.93 12.50
CA GLU A 269 8.64 -10.60 13.20
C GLU A 269 9.88 -10.87 12.33
N ASP A 270 9.85 -11.86 11.46
CA ASP A 270 10.96 -12.22 10.58
C ASP A 270 11.09 -11.30 9.33
N CYS A 271 10.01 -10.61 8.92
CA CYS A 271 10.02 -9.66 7.79
C CYS A 271 11.04 -8.52 7.99
N ARG A 272 11.73 -8.15 6.91
CA ARG A 272 12.80 -7.13 6.93
C ARG A 272 12.44 -5.82 6.27
N ASP A 273 11.35 -5.78 5.51
CA ASP A 273 10.83 -4.56 4.91
C ASP A 273 9.30 -4.49 4.93
N SER A 274 8.79 -3.29 4.65
CA SER A 274 7.36 -2.98 4.67
C SER A 274 6.57 -3.65 3.54
N GLY A 275 7.20 -4.01 2.43
CA GLY A 275 6.59 -4.70 1.30
C GLY A 275 6.31 -6.16 1.62
N GLU A 276 7.32 -6.88 2.11
CA GLU A 276 7.16 -8.25 2.63
C GLU A 276 6.05 -8.32 3.68
N LEU A 277 6.09 -7.38 4.61
CA LEU A 277 5.17 -7.32 5.72
C LEU A 277 3.73 -6.99 5.27
N SER A 278 3.57 -6.15 4.25
CA SER A 278 2.26 -5.87 3.65
C SER A 278 1.71 -7.08 2.90
N ALA A 279 2.54 -7.80 2.15
CA ALA A 279 2.14 -9.02 1.46
C ALA A 279 1.71 -10.12 2.46
N LEU A 280 2.47 -10.26 3.56
CA LEU A 280 2.13 -11.18 4.65
C LEU A 280 0.78 -10.85 5.29
N ALA A 281 0.50 -9.57 5.54
CA ALA A 281 -0.78 -9.14 6.12
C ALA A 281 -1.97 -9.51 5.22
N HIS A 282 -1.83 -9.34 3.90
CA HIS A 282 -2.86 -9.76 2.94
C HIS A 282 -3.03 -11.28 2.90
N ALA A 283 -1.93 -12.03 2.89
CA ALA A 283 -1.96 -13.49 2.92
C ALA A 283 -2.63 -14.02 4.19
N MET A 284 -2.27 -13.47 5.35
CA MET A 284 -2.86 -13.80 6.64
C MET A 284 -4.37 -13.57 6.63
N TYR A 285 -4.81 -12.38 6.21
CA TYR A 285 -6.23 -12.03 6.17
C TYR A 285 -7.02 -12.93 5.21
N HIS A 286 -6.49 -13.18 4.02
CA HIS A 286 -7.07 -14.11 3.04
C HIS A 286 -7.20 -15.53 3.63
N ASP A 287 -6.13 -16.06 4.23
CA ASP A 287 -6.09 -17.43 4.74
C ASP A 287 -7.11 -17.67 5.86
N PHE A 288 -7.24 -16.74 6.81
CA PHE A 288 -8.27 -16.82 7.84
C PHE A 288 -9.69 -16.77 7.25
N ILE A 289 -9.97 -15.85 6.32
CA ILE A 289 -11.28 -15.76 5.67
C ILE A 289 -11.62 -17.05 4.93
N TYR A 290 -10.67 -17.58 4.16
CA TYR A 290 -10.91 -18.73 3.31
C TYR A 290 -11.14 -20.01 4.13
N ARG A 291 -10.44 -20.17 5.26
CA ARG A 291 -10.68 -21.27 6.20
C ARG A 291 -12.06 -21.18 6.84
N VAL A 292 -12.49 -19.99 7.25
CA VAL A 292 -13.85 -19.80 7.77
C VAL A 292 -14.88 -20.03 6.69
N HIS A 293 -14.64 -19.55 5.46
CA HIS A 293 -15.50 -19.78 4.31
C HIS A 293 -15.74 -21.28 4.08
N HIS A 294 -14.66 -22.07 4.07
CA HIS A 294 -14.73 -23.52 3.90
C HIS A 294 -15.47 -24.24 5.03
N LEU A 295 -15.39 -23.76 6.26
CA LEU A 295 -16.16 -24.32 7.37
C LEU A 295 -17.66 -24.06 7.24
N ARG A 296 -18.03 -22.95 6.59
CA ARG A 296 -19.42 -22.51 6.43
C ARG A 296 -20.06 -23.02 5.15
N THR A 297 -19.26 -23.30 4.12
CA THR A 297 -19.72 -23.97 2.91
C THR A 297 -19.81 -25.47 3.19
N ASN A 298 -21.02 -25.94 3.46
CA ASN A 298 -21.23 -27.37 3.61
C ASN A 298 -21.26 -28.02 2.21
N PRO A 299 -20.34 -28.94 1.87
CA PRO A 299 -20.35 -29.62 0.58
C PRO A 299 -21.62 -30.44 0.32
N ASP A 300 -22.40 -30.76 1.36
CA ASP A 300 -23.68 -31.45 1.25
C ASP A 300 -24.86 -30.50 0.91
N TYR A 301 -24.66 -29.19 0.98
CA TYR A 301 -25.71 -28.22 0.69
C TYR A 301 -25.69 -27.83 -0.78
N SER A 302 -26.88 -27.86 -1.39
CA SER A 302 -27.04 -27.28 -2.73
C SER A 302 -26.79 -25.78 -2.69
N HIS A 303 -26.35 -25.20 -3.81
CA HIS A 303 -26.09 -23.77 -3.93
C HIS A 303 -27.28 -22.88 -3.53
N ALA A 304 -28.52 -23.35 -3.74
CA ALA A 304 -29.72 -22.64 -3.29
C ALA A 304 -29.86 -22.66 -1.75
N ILE A 305 -29.59 -23.79 -1.10
CA ILE A 305 -29.65 -23.92 0.35
C ILE A 305 -28.56 -23.07 1.01
N GLN A 306 -27.34 -23.11 0.47
CA GLN A 306 -26.24 -22.29 0.97
C GLN A 306 -26.56 -20.79 0.87
N LYS A 307 -27.09 -20.32 -0.27
CA LYS A 307 -27.54 -18.93 -0.42
C LYS A 307 -28.61 -18.50 0.58
N CYS A 308 -29.56 -19.39 0.89
CA CYS A 308 -30.57 -19.11 1.91
C CYS A 308 -29.95 -19.03 3.31
N CYS A 309 -29.03 -19.94 3.66
CA CYS A 309 -28.29 -19.90 4.92
C CYS A 309 -27.49 -18.60 5.07
N ASP A 310 -26.73 -18.23 4.04
CA ASP A 310 -25.92 -17.00 4.04
C ASP A 310 -26.80 -15.75 4.21
N TYR A 311 -27.96 -15.70 3.53
CA TYR A 311 -28.89 -14.58 3.62
C TYR A 311 -29.52 -14.45 5.01
N ILE A 312 -29.81 -15.57 5.67
CA ILE A 312 -30.33 -15.58 7.04
C ILE A 312 -29.30 -15.02 8.02
N GLU A 313 -28.04 -15.40 7.86
CA GLU A 313 -26.94 -14.95 8.72
C GLU A 313 -26.53 -13.49 8.47
N LEU A 314 -26.66 -12.99 7.23
CA LEU A 314 -26.42 -11.59 6.88
C LEU A 314 -27.54 -10.64 7.35
N SER A 315 -28.73 -11.18 7.67
CA SER A 315 -29.94 -10.41 7.94
C SER A 315 -30.47 -10.55 9.36
N LEU A 316 -29.61 -10.79 10.36
CA LEU A 316 -29.99 -11.06 11.76
C LEU A 316 -30.87 -9.99 12.43
N GLU A 317 -30.79 -8.74 11.97
CA GLU A 317 -31.58 -7.61 12.52
C GLU A 317 -32.91 -7.37 11.79
N ARG A 318 -33.20 -8.11 10.71
CA ARG A 318 -34.40 -7.94 9.87
C ARG A 318 -35.32 -9.16 9.99
N LYS A 319 -36.63 -8.93 9.95
CA LYS A 319 -37.60 -10.03 9.83
C LYS A 319 -37.51 -10.63 8.42
N ILE A 320 -37.14 -11.90 8.34
CA ILE A 320 -37.04 -12.67 7.10
C ILE A 320 -38.37 -13.40 6.86
N ARG A 321 -38.90 -13.31 5.65
CA ARG A 321 -40.08 -14.06 5.19
C ARG A 321 -39.67 -15.15 4.20
N THR A 322 -40.52 -16.16 4.05
CA THR A 322 -40.37 -17.23 3.05
C THR A 322 -40.27 -16.69 1.63
N ALA A 323 -41.07 -15.67 1.30
CA ALA A 323 -40.99 -14.92 0.05
C ALA A 323 -39.60 -14.38 -0.28
N ASP A 324 -38.87 -13.88 0.73
CA ASP A 324 -37.56 -13.24 0.52
C ASP A 324 -36.52 -14.29 0.10
N LEU A 325 -36.59 -15.47 0.72
CA LEU A 325 -35.73 -16.60 0.39
C LEU A 325 -36.09 -17.19 -0.98
N ALA A 326 -37.37 -17.36 -1.27
CA ALA A 326 -37.85 -17.85 -2.56
C ALA A 326 -37.38 -16.93 -3.71
N ALA A 327 -37.55 -15.61 -3.55
CA ALA A 327 -37.07 -14.63 -4.53
C ALA A 327 -35.55 -14.63 -4.70
N LEU A 328 -34.79 -14.78 -3.59
CA LEU A 328 -33.32 -14.83 -3.61
C LEU A 328 -32.77 -15.98 -4.45
N VAL A 329 -33.43 -17.14 -4.39
CA VAL A 329 -33.00 -18.36 -5.11
C VAL A 329 -33.75 -18.60 -6.42
N GLY A 330 -34.69 -17.72 -6.79
CA GLY A 330 -35.45 -17.80 -8.05
C GLY A 330 -36.59 -18.83 -8.04
N TYR A 331 -37.14 -19.12 -6.86
CA TYR A 331 -38.28 -20.01 -6.67
C TYR A 331 -39.56 -19.22 -6.35
N THR A 332 -40.71 -19.83 -6.58
CA THR A 332 -42.02 -19.30 -6.16
C THR A 332 -42.30 -19.68 -4.71
N GLU A 333 -42.90 -18.76 -3.94
CA GLU A 333 -43.29 -18.96 -2.53
C GLU A 333 -44.35 -20.06 -2.33
#